data_AF-A0A1W6N3W9-F1
#
_entry.id   AF-A0A1W6N3W9-F1
#
_cell.length_a   1.000
_cell.length_b   1.000
_cell.length_c   1.000
_cell.angle_alpha   90.00
_cell.angle_beta   90.00
_cell.angle_gamma   90.00
#
_symmetry.space_group_name_H-M   'P 1'
#
loop_
_entity.id
_entity.type
_entity.pdbx_description
1 polymer ?
#
loop_
_entity_poly.entity_id
_entity_poly.type
_entity_poly.pdbx_seq_one_letter_code
_entity_poly.pdbx_strand_id
1 'polypeptide(L)'
;MRIFYCLIMFVFLVFNMDAALAIVSVEDMVKIKKLEDYFNKMKSLKAVFHQTDINGSLSEGRFFLQRPGRMRIEYIRPDQKLIVADGQWFIYHDPVMEETTRIPLESSPANIILKNHVSFSEGVTVLDFSDEDKDTVEVTLTRNDEPGMGSLTLTFKREPLTLLQWIVHNPQGGDTVVKISSVKTSDKQLPPELFRFDRLRF
;
A
#
# COMPACT_ATOMS: atom_id res chain seq x y z
N MET A 1 35.32 46.04 -42.69
CA MET A 1 34.44 45.57 -43.77
C MET A 1 33.87 44.20 -43.38
N ARG A 2 32.57 44.16 -43.02
CA ARG A 2 31.59 43.03 -43.05
C ARG A 2 31.86 41.83 -42.11
N ILE A 3 31.20 41.65 -40.95
CA ILE A 3 29.78 41.25 -40.67
C ILE A 3 29.33 40.05 -41.49
N PHE A 4 29.08 38.90 -40.84
CA PHE A 4 27.86 38.11 -41.05
C PHE A 4 27.50 37.26 -39.82
N TYR A 5 26.23 37.40 -39.42
CA TYR A 5 25.53 36.73 -38.32
C TYR A 5 25.32 35.24 -38.60
N CYS A 6 25.34 34.40 -37.56
CA CYS A 6 24.43 33.24 -37.52
C CYS A 6 23.96 32.99 -36.09
N LEU A 7 22.73 33.42 -35.87
CA LEU A 7 21.91 33.32 -34.68
C LEU A 7 21.31 31.90 -34.64
N ILE A 8 21.62 31.10 -33.62
CA ILE A 8 20.75 29.97 -33.24
C ILE A 8 20.38 30.20 -31.78
N MET A 9 19.26 30.88 -31.57
CA MET A 9 18.54 30.84 -30.31
C MET A 9 18.09 29.40 -30.07
N PHE A 10 18.75 28.71 -29.15
CA PHE A 10 18.21 27.48 -28.58
C PHE A 10 17.08 27.88 -27.63
N VAL A 11 15.85 27.91 -28.15
CA VAL A 11 14.64 28.04 -27.33
C VAL A 11 14.54 26.74 -26.54
N PHE A 12 15.03 26.75 -25.29
CA PHE A 12 14.64 25.74 -24.31
C PHE A 12 13.17 25.98 -24.00
N LEU A 13 12.31 25.21 -24.65
CA LEU A 13 10.92 25.07 -24.30
C LEU A 13 10.88 24.42 -22.91
N VAL A 14 10.79 25.25 -21.86
CA VAL A 14 10.49 24.78 -20.52
C VAL A 14 9.05 24.30 -20.56
N PHE A 15 8.84 23.00 -20.79
CA PHE A 15 7.61 22.34 -20.41
C PHE A 15 7.55 22.43 -18.89
N ASN A 16 6.86 23.46 -18.38
CA ASN A 16 6.38 23.45 -17.01
C ASN A 16 5.33 22.34 -16.98
N MET A 17 5.74 21.15 -16.52
CA MET A 17 4.80 20.13 -16.11
C MET A 17 4.23 20.61 -14.78
N ASP A 18 3.14 21.37 -14.86
CA ASP A 18 2.36 21.78 -13.70
C ASP A 18 1.76 20.51 -13.09
N ALA A 19 2.48 19.92 -12.13
CA ALA A 19 1.91 18.90 -11.27
C ALA A 19 0.92 19.60 -10.35
N ALA A 20 -0.34 19.71 -10.79
CA ALA A 20 -1.42 20.15 -9.93
C ALA A 20 -1.52 19.14 -8.78
N LEU A 21 -1.04 19.51 -7.60
CA LEU A 21 -1.37 18.79 -6.38
C LEU A 21 -2.88 18.92 -6.21
N ALA A 22 -3.60 17.80 -6.31
CA ALA A 22 -5.02 17.77 -6.01
C ALA A 22 -5.21 18.22 -4.56
N ILE A 23 -5.84 19.38 -4.37
CA ILE A 23 -6.16 19.88 -3.04
C ILE A 23 -7.36 19.08 -2.55
N VAL A 24 -7.13 18.18 -1.59
CA VAL A 24 -8.19 17.40 -0.93
C VAL A 24 -9.19 18.36 -0.28
N SER A 25 -10.46 18.28 -0.70
CA SER A 25 -11.52 19.17 -0.21
C SER A 25 -12.02 18.76 1.19
N VAL A 26 -12.75 19.65 1.86
CA VAL A 26 -13.41 19.33 3.15
C VAL A 26 -14.41 18.17 3.00
N GLU A 27 -15.07 18.07 1.84
CA GLU A 27 -15.98 16.96 1.55
C GLU A 27 -15.22 15.63 1.42
N ASP A 28 -14.06 15.65 0.78
CA ASP A 28 -13.20 14.48 0.63
C ASP A 28 -12.71 13.98 1.99
N MET A 29 -12.38 14.90 2.91
CA MET A 29 -11.99 14.52 4.28
C MET A 29 -13.08 13.73 5.02
N VAL A 30 -14.37 14.03 4.78
CA VAL A 30 -15.48 13.26 5.35
C VAL A 30 -15.53 11.85 4.75
N LYS A 31 -15.27 11.71 3.45
CA LYS A 31 -15.25 10.41 2.76
C LYS A 31 -14.02 9.59 3.17
N ILE A 32 -12.85 10.21 3.24
CA ILE A 32 -11.60 9.63 3.76
C ILE A 32 -11.80 9.08 5.17
N LYS A 33 -12.49 9.82 6.05
CA LYS A 33 -12.82 9.34 7.40
C LYS A 33 -13.61 8.03 7.40
N LYS A 34 -14.48 7.80 6.41
CA LYS A 34 -15.19 6.51 6.27
C LYS A 34 -14.23 5.36 5.95
N LEU A 35 -13.15 5.63 5.21
CA LEU A 35 -12.11 4.65 4.90
C LEU A 35 -11.27 4.32 6.15
N GLU A 36 -10.91 5.34 6.94
CA GLU A 36 -10.27 5.13 8.25
C GLU A 36 -11.15 4.28 9.17
N ASP A 37 -12.44 4.63 9.27
CA ASP A 37 -13.44 3.92 10.06
C ASP A 37 -13.61 2.46 9.63
N TYR A 38 -13.52 2.16 8.32
CA TYR A 38 -13.55 0.80 7.81
C TYR A 38 -12.45 -0.05 8.47
N PHE A 39 -11.21 0.44 8.48
CA PHE A 39 -10.14 -0.26 9.17
C PHE A 39 -10.43 -0.31 10.67
N ASN A 40 -10.79 0.82 11.29
CA ASN A 40 -10.92 0.96 12.75
C ASN A 40 -12.04 0.12 13.37
N LYS A 41 -13.04 -0.27 12.59
CA LYS A 41 -14.13 -1.15 13.04
C LYS A 41 -13.76 -2.64 12.98
N MET A 42 -12.83 -3.05 12.11
CA MET A 42 -12.43 -4.44 12.00
C MET A 42 -11.23 -4.76 12.91
N LYS A 43 -11.31 -5.88 13.66
CA LYS A 43 -10.16 -6.40 14.40
C LYS A 43 -9.37 -7.42 13.60
N SER A 44 -10.03 -8.16 12.72
CA SER A 44 -9.37 -9.11 11.84
C SER A 44 -9.96 -9.15 10.44
N LEU A 45 -9.14 -9.58 9.50
CA LEU A 45 -9.48 -9.82 8.10
C LEU A 45 -8.81 -11.11 7.63
N LYS A 46 -9.56 -11.90 6.85
CA LYS A 46 -9.05 -13.01 6.04
C LYS A 46 -9.42 -12.78 4.57
N ALA A 47 -8.48 -12.99 3.67
CA ALA A 47 -8.73 -12.91 2.24
C ALA A 47 -7.80 -13.85 1.45
N VAL A 48 -8.12 -14.04 0.18
CA VAL A 48 -7.18 -14.53 -0.84
C VAL A 48 -6.61 -13.30 -1.53
N PHE A 49 -5.32 -13.30 -1.86
CA PHE A 49 -4.70 -12.22 -2.61
C PHE A 49 -4.13 -12.72 -3.94
N HIS A 50 -4.08 -11.82 -4.92
CA HIS A 50 -3.32 -11.94 -6.14
C HIS A 50 -2.43 -10.71 -6.25
N GLN A 51 -1.13 -10.92 -6.38
CA GLN A 51 -0.15 -9.87 -6.55
C GLN A 51 0.38 -9.90 -7.98
N THR A 52 0.47 -8.72 -8.58
CA THR A 52 1.28 -8.47 -9.76
C THR A 52 2.46 -7.62 -9.34
N ASP A 53 3.67 -8.13 -9.53
CA ASP A 53 4.89 -7.40 -9.25
C ASP A 53 5.30 -6.50 -10.43
N ILE A 54 6.31 -5.65 -10.23
CA ILE A 54 6.80 -4.67 -11.21
C ILE A 54 7.22 -5.31 -12.55
N ASN A 55 7.72 -6.54 -12.52
CA ASN A 55 8.12 -7.30 -13.71
C ASN A 55 6.96 -8.06 -14.38
N GLY A 56 5.73 -7.88 -13.89
CA GLY A 56 4.54 -8.59 -14.34
C GLY A 56 4.36 -9.99 -13.75
N SER A 57 5.27 -10.43 -12.86
CA SER A 57 5.16 -11.72 -12.19
C SER A 57 3.88 -11.77 -11.34
N LEU A 58 3.14 -12.87 -11.48
CA LEU A 58 1.91 -13.11 -10.77
C LEU A 58 2.17 -14.04 -9.59
N SER A 59 1.71 -13.62 -8.41
CA SER A 59 1.69 -14.46 -7.22
C SER A 59 0.30 -14.51 -6.62
N GLU A 60 0.00 -15.58 -5.89
CA GLU A 60 -1.27 -15.71 -5.18
C GLU A 60 -1.06 -16.31 -3.80
N GLY A 61 -2.04 -16.11 -2.93
CA GLY A 61 -2.00 -16.75 -1.64
C GLY A 61 -3.05 -16.29 -0.66
N ARG A 62 -2.72 -16.35 0.63
CA ARG A 62 -3.63 -16.01 1.73
C ARG A 62 -3.16 -14.77 2.44
N PHE A 63 -4.12 -13.91 2.76
CA PHE A 63 -3.90 -12.70 3.54
C PHE A 63 -4.67 -12.78 4.84
N PHE A 64 -3.95 -12.56 5.95
CA PHE A 64 -4.50 -12.44 7.28
C PHE A 64 -4.04 -11.12 7.88
N LEU A 65 -4.96 -10.42 8.51
CA LEU A 65 -4.68 -9.21 9.24
C LEU A 65 -5.37 -9.30 10.59
N GLN A 66 -4.66 -8.90 11.64
CA GLN A 66 -5.18 -8.74 12.99
C GLN A 66 -4.65 -7.45 13.56
N ARG A 67 -5.55 -6.48 13.69
CA ARG A 67 -5.18 -5.21 14.30
C ARG A 67 -5.16 -5.33 15.83
N PRO A 68 -4.24 -4.62 16.49
CA PRO A 68 -3.12 -3.89 15.88
C PRO A 68 -1.90 -4.77 15.57
N GLY A 69 -1.08 -4.27 14.64
CA GLY A 69 0.31 -4.65 14.44
C GLY A 69 0.58 -6.01 13.78
N ARG A 70 -0.45 -6.84 13.59
CA ARG A 70 -0.25 -8.22 13.10
C ARG A 70 -0.81 -8.43 11.71
N MET A 71 0.00 -9.07 10.89
CA MET A 71 -0.31 -9.36 9.50
C MET A 71 0.42 -10.62 9.07
N ARG A 72 -0.15 -11.35 8.11
CA ARG A 72 0.49 -12.47 7.46
C ARG A 72 0.06 -12.56 6.00
N ILE A 73 1.02 -12.67 5.11
CA ILE A 73 0.81 -12.95 3.69
C ILE A 73 1.56 -14.25 3.39
N GLU A 74 0.82 -15.30 3.10
CA GLU A 74 1.36 -16.60 2.70
C GLU A 74 1.27 -16.73 1.19
N TYR A 75 2.40 -16.73 0.49
CA TYR A 75 2.43 -16.97 -0.95
C TYR A 75 2.30 -18.48 -1.19
N ILE A 76 1.44 -18.87 -2.12
CA ILE A 76 1.20 -20.27 -2.51
C ILE A 76 1.85 -20.57 -3.86
N ARG A 77 1.82 -19.60 -4.79
CA ARG A 77 2.49 -19.67 -6.08
C ARG A 77 3.15 -18.32 -6.41
N PRO A 78 4.25 -18.30 -7.19
CA PRO A 78 5.04 -19.45 -7.64
C PRO A 78 5.90 -20.04 -6.52
N ASP A 79 6.37 -19.22 -5.60
CA ASP A 79 7.23 -19.60 -4.47
C ASP A 79 6.49 -19.41 -3.15
N GLN A 80 6.84 -20.22 -2.14
CA GLN A 80 6.21 -20.18 -0.81
C GLN A 80 6.79 -19.08 0.09
N LYS A 81 6.92 -17.87 -0.46
CA LYS A 81 7.35 -16.68 0.28
C LYS A 81 6.39 -16.40 1.45
N LEU A 82 6.93 -15.79 2.49
CA LEU A 82 6.16 -15.47 3.69
C LEU A 82 6.45 -14.05 4.16
N ILE A 83 5.38 -13.27 4.32
CA ILE A 83 5.44 -12.00 5.06
C ILE A 83 4.70 -12.17 6.38
N VAL A 84 5.32 -11.75 7.47
CA VAL A 84 4.71 -11.70 8.80
C VAL A 84 5.01 -10.36 9.44
N ALA A 85 3.97 -9.67 9.91
CA ALA A 85 4.10 -8.65 10.93
C ALA A 85 3.67 -9.25 12.27
N ASP A 86 4.55 -9.23 13.27
CA ASP A 86 4.31 -9.84 14.59
C ASP A 86 3.90 -8.83 15.68
N GLY A 87 3.85 -7.55 15.32
CA GLY A 87 3.59 -6.42 16.23
C GLY A 87 4.82 -5.55 16.50
N GLN A 88 6.03 -6.04 16.20
CA GLN A 88 7.27 -5.26 16.31
C GLN A 88 8.05 -5.25 15.01
N TRP A 89 8.11 -6.39 14.33
CA TRP A 89 8.90 -6.57 13.11
C TRP A 89 7.99 -6.85 11.93
N PHE A 90 8.35 -6.27 10.79
CA PHE A 90 7.93 -6.73 9.49
C PHE A 90 9.01 -7.68 8.95
N ILE A 91 8.62 -8.92 8.70
CA ILE A 91 9.51 -10.02 8.34
C ILE A 91 9.11 -10.49 6.95
N TYR A 92 10.04 -10.46 6.01
CA TYR A 92 9.92 -11.10 4.70
C TYR A 92 10.87 -12.29 4.65
N HIS A 93 10.38 -13.44 4.22
CA HIS A 93 11.15 -14.65 4.06
C HIS A 93 10.95 -15.22 2.66
N ASP A 94 12.08 -15.43 1.98
CA ASP A 94 12.15 -16.17 0.73
C ASP A 94 12.79 -17.54 1.01
N PRO A 95 12.02 -18.65 0.94
CA PRO A 95 12.57 -19.97 1.20
C PRO A 95 13.50 -20.46 0.09
N VAL A 96 13.34 -19.98 -1.15
CA VAL A 96 14.18 -20.40 -2.29
C VAL A 96 15.57 -19.83 -2.17
N MET A 97 15.69 -18.58 -1.71
CA MET A 97 16.98 -17.94 -1.44
C MET A 97 17.51 -18.21 -0.03
N GLU A 98 16.72 -18.87 0.83
CA GLU A 98 16.97 -19.02 2.27
C GLU A 98 17.19 -17.68 3.02
N GLU A 99 16.66 -16.59 2.46
CA GLU A 99 16.86 -15.24 2.98
C GLU A 99 15.71 -14.81 3.89
N THR A 100 16.04 -14.08 4.96
CA THR A 100 15.05 -13.49 5.85
C THR A 100 15.41 -12.04 6.13
N THR A 101 14.58 -11.13 5.64
CA THR A 101 14.71 -9.68 5.89
C THR A 101 13.79 -9.28 7.03
N ARG A 102 14.32 -8.48 7.97
CA ARG A 102 13.55 -7.93 9.08
C ARG A 102 13.76 -6.42 9.14
N ILE A 103 12.67 -5.68 9.18
CA ILE A 103 12.66 -4.25 9.42
C ILE A 103 11.69 -3.93 10.55
N PRO A 104 11.90 -2.85 11.32
CA PRO A 104 10.91 -2.40 12.29
C PRO A 104 9.55 -2.22 11.59
N LEU A 105 8.48 -2.71 12.21
CA LEU A 105 7.14 -2.62 11.63
C LEU A 105 6.79 -1.17 11.29
N GLU A 106 7.19 -0.24 12.16
CA GLU A 106 6.94 1.19 12.02
C GLU A 106 7.52 1.78 10.73
N SER A 107 8.63 1.23 10.24
CA SER A 107 9.31 1.62 9.00
C SER A 107 8.74 0.92 7.76
N SER A 108 7.78 0.01 7.92
CA SER A 108 7.16 -0.69 6.79
C SER A 108 5.93 0.07 6.24
N PRO A 109 5.65 0.01 4.93
CA PRO A 109 4.42 0.57 4.37
C PRO A 109 3.15 -0.02 4.98
N ALA A 110 3.19 -1.29 5.41
CA ALA A 110 2.07 -1.96 6.04
C ALA A 110 1.63 -1.32 7.36
N ASN A 111 2.51 -0.57 8.03
CA ASN A 111 2.19 0.08 9.30
C ASN A 111 0.96 0.98 9.20
N ILE A 112 0.77 1.65 8.05
CA ILE A 112 -0.33 2.61 7.82
C ILE A 112 -1.69 2.00 8.18
N ILE A 113 -1.92 0.73 7.81
CA ILE A 113 -3.18 0.01 8.07
C ILE A 113 -3.14 -0.88 9.32
N LEU A 114 -1.98 -1.02 9.96
CA LEU A 114 -1.76 -1.90 11.12
C LEU A 114 -1.70 -1.15 12.46
N LYS A 115 -1.62 0.18 12.47
CA LYS A 115 -1.66 1.00 13.69
C LYS A 115 -2.86 0.65 14.59
N ASN A 116 -2.74 0.94 15.90
CA ASN A 116 -3.86 0.86 16.85
C ASN A 116 -5.09 1.65 16.38
N HIS A 117 -4.83 2.86 15.88
CA HIS A 117 -5.82 3.71 15.24
C HIS A 117 -5.28 4.09 13.87
N VAL A 118 -6.05 3.76 12.82
CA VAL A 118 -5.71 4.13 11.44
C VAL A 118 -6.22 5.55 11.25
N SER A 119 -5.30 6.43 10.89
CA SER A 119 -5.58 7.81 10.50
C SER A 119 -4.72 8.15 9.29
N PHE A 120 -5.34 8.77 8.30
CA PHE A 120 -4.72 9.28 7.08
C PHE A 120 -4.30 10.75 7.22
N SER A 121 -4.33 11.28 8.45
CA SER A 121 -3.77 12.58 8.82
C SER A 121 -2.59 12.50 9.80
N GLU A 122 -2.28 11.31 10.33
CA GLU A 122 -1.21 11.11 11.32
C GLU A 122 -0.05 10.27 10.78
N GLY A 123 1.09 10.91 10.55
CA GLY A 123 2.32 10.29 10.06
C GLY A 123 2.28 9.92 8.57
N VAL A 124 1.17 10.20 7.89
CA VAL A 124 1.01 10.13 6.44
C VAL A 124 0.35 11.41 5.93
N THR A 125 0.51 11.65 4.63
CA THR A 125 -0.17 12.72 3.87
C THR A 125 -1.00 12.08 2.77
N VAL A 126 -2.24 12.53 2.61
CA VAL A 126 -3.07 12.19 1.45
C VAL A 126 -2.55 12.97 0.25
N LEU A 127 -2.04 12.25 -0.73
CA LEU A 127 -1.57 12.83 -1.99
C LEU A 127 -2.69 12.99 -3.00
N ASP A 128 -3.63 12.05 -3.00
CA ASP A 128 -4.76 12.03 -3.92
C ASP A 128 -5.94 11.29 -3.30
N PHE A 129 -7.14 11.71 -3.70
CA PHE A 129 -8.38 11.07 -3.35
C PHE A 129 -9.30 11.11 -4.57
N SER A 130 -9.63 9.94 -5.11
CA SER A 130 -10.47 9.80 -6.30
C SER A 130 -11.76 9.10 -5.95
N ASP A 131 -12.87 9.79 -6.19
CA ASP A 131 -14.22 9.29 -5.96
C ASP A 131 -15.15 9.48 -7.17
N GLU A 132 -14.57 9.63 -8.36
CA GLU A 132 -15.30 9.80 -9.62
C GLU A 132 -15.98 8.49 -10.09
N ASP A 133 -15.38 7.35 -9.78
CA ASP A 133 -15.93 6.04 -10.12
C ASP A 133 -17.15 5.69 -9.24
N LYS A 134 -18.19 5.14 -9.88
CA LYS A 134 -19.47 4.84 -9.21
C LYS A 134 -19.39 3.65 -8.27
N ASP A 135 -18.48 2.72 -8.51
CA ASP A 135 -18.37 1.47 -7.76
C ASP A 135 -17.24 1.51 -6.73
N THR A 136 -16.23 2.35 -6.97
CA THR A 136 -14.99 2.39 -6.21
C THR A 136 -14.62 3.79 -5.72
N VAL A 137 -13.75 3.82 -4.72
CA VAL A 137 -13.12 5.03 -4.18
C VAL A 137 -11.66 4.70 -3.86
N GLU A 138 -10.77 5.63 -4.16
CA GLU A 138 -9.32 5.46 -4.01
C GLU A 138 -8.73 6.56 -3.14
N VAL A 139 -7.73 6.19 -2.33
CA VAL A 139 -6.94 7.14 -1.55
C VAL A 139 -5.46 6.80 -1.68
N THR A 140 -4.67 7.79 -2.04
CA THR A 140 -3.23 7.67 -2.20
C THR A 140 -2.54 8.34 -1.03
N LEU A 141 -1.69 7.60 -0.33
CA LEU A 141 -1.02 8.02 0.89
C LEU A 141 0.49 7.97 0.69
N THR A 142 1.20 8.95 1.22
CA THR A 142 2.66 8.85 1.41
C THR A 142 3.01 9.07 2.87
N ARG A 143 4.16 8.57 3.30
CA ARG A 143 4.66 8.74 4.66
C ARG A 143 5.27 10.13 4.85
N ASN A 144 5.06 10.74 6.02
CA ASN A 144 5.59 12.08 6.30
C ASN A 144 7.08 12.08 6.64
N ASP A 145 7.56 11.01 7.27
CA ASP A 145 8.97 10.84 7.65
C ASP A 145 9.84 10.42 6.46
N GLU A 146 9.27 9.69 5.51
CA GLU A 146 9.96 9.17 4.33
C GLU A 146 9.13 9.34 3.04
N PRO A 147 8.78 10.57 2.61
CA PRO A 147 7.92 10.79 1.44
C PRO A 147 8.57 10.34 0.13
N GLY A 148 9.91 10.27 0.10
CA GLY A 148 10.69 9.76 -1.03
C GLY A 148 10.71 8.23 -1.16
N MET A 149 10.07 7.49 -0.24
CA MET A 149 10.02 6.02 -0.28
C MET A 149 8.83 5.47 -1.07
N GLY A 150 8.10 6.32 -1.78
CA GLY A 150 6.96 5.95 -2.61
C GLY A 150 5.61 6.31 -2.00
N SER A 151 4.55 5.70 -2.52
CA SER A 151 3.18 5.91 -2.04
C SER A 151 2.36 4.60 -2.04
N LEU A 152 1.25 4.62 -1.30
CA LEU A 152 0.32 3.52 -1.16
C LEU A 152 -1.06 3.99 -1.62
N THR A 153 -1.59 3.40 -2.68
CA THR A 153 -2.97 3.64 -3.13
C THR A 153 -3.86 2.51 -2.62
N LEU A 154 -4.95 2.85 -1.94
CA LEU A 154 -5.94 1.90 -1.44
C LEU A 154 -7.24 2.07 -2.22
N THR A 155 -7.73 0.98 -2.82
CA THR A 155 -9.00 0.98 -3.57
C THR A 155 -10.07 0.22 -2.80
N PHE A 156 -11.24 0.84 -2.62
CA PHE A 156 -12.38 0.26 -1.93
C PHE A 156 -13.59 0.17 -2.85
N LYS A 157 -14.35 -0.92 -2.75
CA LYS A 157 -15.75 -0.96 -3.22
C LYS A 157 -16.60 -0.10 -2.31
N ARG A 158 -17.56 0.67 -2.84
CA ARG A 158 -18.43 1.55 -2.02
C ARG A 158 -19.53 0.82 -1.24
N GLU A 159 -20.19 -0.15 -1.87
CA GLU A 159 -21.40 -0.78 -1.33
C GLU A 159 -21.36 -2.33 -1.41
N PRO A 160 -21.19 -3.02 -0.26
CA PRO A 160 -20.73 -2.49 1.03
C PRO A 160 -19.26 -2.05 0.97
N LEU A 161 -18.89 -1.08 1.82
CA LEU A 161 -17.51 -0.55 1.86
C LEU A 161 -16.52 -1.68 2.17
N THR A 162 -15.67 -2.03 1.21
CA THR A 162 -14.76 -3.19 1.29
C THR A 162 -13.46 -2.90 0.56
N LEU A 163 -12.32 -3.13 1.22
CA LEU A 163 -11.02 -3.06 0.56
C LEU A 163 -10.94 -4.09 -0.57
N LEU A 164 -10.56 -3.66 -1.77
CA LEU A 164 -10.40 -4.51 -2.95
C LEU A 164 -8.93 -4.67 -3.34
N GLN A 165 -8.14 -3.63 -3.17
CA GLN A 165 -6.78 -3.57 -3.69
C GLN A 165 -5.94 -2.59 -2.91
N TRP A 166 -4.63 -2.84 -2.89
CA TRP A 166 -3.65 -1.78 -2.67
C TRP A 166 -2.55 -1.84 -3.74
N ILE A 167 -2.01 -0.67 -4.06
CA ILE A 167 -0.87 -0.51 -4.96
C ILE A 167 0.24 0.16 -4.18
N VAL A 168 1.42 -0.47 -4.18
CA VAL A 168 2.65 0.14 -3.67
C VAL A 168 3.38 0.72 -4.88
N HIS A 169 3.47 2.04 -4.92
CA HIS A 169 4.21 2.79 -5.94
C HIS A 169 5.66 2.95 -5.49
N ASN A 170 6.59 2.31 -6.17
CA ASN A 170 8.00 2.37 -5.80
C ASN A 170 8.64 3.67 -6.30
N PRO A 171 9.49 4.34 -5.49
CA PRO A 171 10.10 5.61 -5.88
C PRO A 171 11.11 5.48 -7.02
N GLN A 172 11.66 4.28 -7.25
CA GLN A 172 12.50 3.96 -8.39
C GLN A 172 11.69 3.68 -9.68
N GLY A 173 10.36 3.74 -9.59
CA GLY A 173 9.42 3.45 -10.68
C GLY A 173 8.77 2.07 -10.54
N GLY A 174 7.58 1.96 -11.14
CA GLY A 174 6.79 0.74 -11.21
C GLY A 174 6.01 0.39 -9.94
N ASP A 175 5.03 -0.49 -10.13
CA ASP A 175 3.97 -0.74 -9.15
C ASP A 175 3.94 -2.21 -8.73
N THR A 176 3.77 -2.44 -7.44
CA THR A 176 3.32 -3.75 -6.92
C THR A 176 1.84 -3.65 -6.60
N VAL A 177 1.02 -4.35 -7.37
CA VAL A 177 -0.44 -4.34 -7.25
C VAL A 177 -0.88 -5.58 -6.50
N VAL A 178 -1.64 -5.43 -5.41
CA VAL A 178 -2.23 -6.54 -4.67
C VAL A 178 -3.74 -6.40 -4.66
N LYS A 179 -4.42 -7.36 -5.28
CA LYS A 179 -5.89 -7.48 -5.28
C LYS A 179 -6.31 -8.54 -4.27
N ILE A 180 -7.32 -8.26 -3.47
CA ILE A 180 -7.88 -9.20 -2.51
C ILE A 180 -9.31 -9.61 -2.86
N SER A 181 -9.64 -10.86 -2.57
CA SER A 181 -10.96 -11.44 -2.77
C SER A 181 -11.36 -12.34 -1.61
N SER A 182 -12.63 -12.76 -1.58
CA SER A 182 -13.18 -13.58 -0.48
C SER A 182 -12.97 -12.95 0.90
N VAL A 183 -13.04 -11.61 0.97
CA VAL A 183 -12.75 -10.82 2.17
C VAL A 183 -13.76 -11.16 3.27
N LYS A 184 -13.25 -11.56 4.43
CA LYS A 184 -14.03 -11.80 5.64
C LYS A 184 -13.45 -10.98 6.77
N THR A 185 -14.16 -9.95 7.20
CA THR A 185 -13.79 -9.12 8.35
C THR A 185 -14.52 -9.60 9.61
N SER A 186 -13.91 -9.38 10.78
CA SER A 186 -14.51 -9.72 12.06
C SER A 186 -13.99 -8.82 13.20
N ASP A 187 -14.79 -8.70 14.25
CA ASP A 187 -14.45 -8.12 15.55
C ASP A 187 -13.73 -9.10 16.50
N LYS A 188 -13.63 -10.37 16.10
CA LYS A 188 -12.91 -11.43 16.83
C LYS A 188 -11.44 -11.47 16.42
N GLN A 189 -10.61 -11.89 17.37
CA GLN A 189 -9.20 -12.14 17.10
C GLN A 189 -9.04 -13.48 16.37
N LEU A 190 -8.06 -13.53 15.50
CA LEU A 190 -7.53 -14.75 14.92
C LEU A 190 -6.56 -15.44 15.91
N PRO A 191 -6.29 -16.74 15.71
CA PRO A 191 -5.33 -17.44 16.53
C PRO A 191 -3.94 -16.78 16.48
N PRO A 192 -3.35 -16.39 17.62
CA PRO A 192 -2.09 -15.63 17.66
C PRO A 192 -0.91 -16.33 16.96
N GLU A 193 -0.92 -17.66 16.93
CA GLU A 193 0.11 -18.48 16.29
C GLU A 193 0.24 -18.24 14.79
N LEU A 194 -0.80 -17.72 14.12
CA LEU A 194 -0.71 -17.33 12.71
C LEU A 194 0.37 -16.26 12.49
N PHE A 195 0.54 -15.36 13.45
CA PHE A 195 1.42 -14.20 13.31
C PHE A 195 2.81 -14.42 13.91
N ARG A 196 3.14 -15.66 14.27
CA ARG A 196 4.48 -16.02 14.69
C ARG A 196 5.29 -16.44 13.47
N PHE A 197 6.43 -15.80 13.27
CA PHE A 197 7.40 -16.28 12.30
C PHE A 197 8.10 -17.52 12.86
N ASP A 198 7.99 -18.64 12.13
CA ASP A 198 8.68 -19.89 12.43
C ASP A 198 9.23 -20.43 11.12
N ARG A 199 10.57 -20.38 10.97
CA ARG A 199 11.26 -20.84 9.76
C ARG A 199 11.04 -22.34 9.53
N LEU A 200 10.84 -23.14 10.58
CA LEU A 200 10.75 -24.61 10.46
C LEU A 200 9.37 -25.11 10.03
N ARG A 201 8.39 -24.21 9.88
CA ARG A 201 7.03 -24.55 9.44
C ARG A 201 6.82 -24.36 7.93
N PHE A 202 7.88 -24.02 7.20
CA PHE A 202 7.91 -23.76 5.77
C PHE A 202 9.13 -24.43 5.15
#